data_AF-A0A2G3AJJ4-F1
#
_entry.id   AF-A0A2G3AJJ4-F1
#
_cell.length_a   1.000
_cell.length_b   1.000
_cell.length_c   1.000
_cell.angle_alpha   90.00
_cell.angle_beta   90.00
_cell.angle_gamma   90.00
#
_symmetry.space_group_name_H-M   'P 1'
#
loop_
_entity.id
_entity.type
_entity.pdbx_description
1 polymer ?
#
loop_
_entity_poly.entity_id
_entity_poly.type
_entity_poly.pdbx_seq_one_letter_code
_entity_poly.pdbx_strand_id
1 'polypeptide(L)'
;MTGAFAHRAIFFIRDYNPEQNEDNVLAKMLDHKEAIISYLSWASLFLGFHTLGLYVHNDVMLAFGTLEKQILIEPIFAQWIQSAHGKTSYGFDVLLSSTSGPAFNAGQSIWLSDAHGSKLMPDKKDFVIVFRAMAQDEVGNVSQFNESSTYLMGWLRDYLWLNSSQLINGYNPFGMNSLSVWAWMFLFGHLVWATGFMFLISWRGYWQELIETLAWAHERTPLANLIRWRDKPVALSIVQARLVGLAHFSEFNHYGKEKFDSEGEEEAKIGTEISFDSSILKKEISKVPALSDKWEIYGKLQSLPRNSAPTRLHRRCFLTGRPRANYRAFGLSGHILREMVHACLFPGATRSSW
;
A
#
# COMPACT_ATOMS: atom_id res chain seq x y z
N MET A 1 7.43 -1.49 10.13
CA MET A 1 8.87 -1.79 10.35
C MET A 1 9.56 -0.74 11.21
N THR A 2 9.49 0.56 10.89
CA THR A 2 10.09 1.66 11.68
C THR A 2 9.68 1.64 13.16
N GLY A 3 8.39 1.43 13.45
CA GLY A 3 7.90 1.29 14.83
C GLY A 3 8.57 0.16 15.61
N ALA A 4 8.86 -0.99 14.98
CA ALA A 4 9.55 -2.10 15.64
C ALA A 4 10.98 -1.73 16.07
N PHE A 5 11.70 -0.95 15.25
CA PHE A 5 13.02 -0.44 15.60
C PHE A 5 12.95 0.64 16.69
N ALA A 6 11.93 1.51 16.66
CA ALA A 6 11.71 2.50 17.73
C ALA A 6 11.44 1.81 19.08
N HIS A 7 10.54 0.82 19.12
CA HIS A 7 10.29 0.03 20.32
C HIS A 7 11.51 -0.77 20.78
N ARG A 8 12.31 -1.29 19.85
CA ARG A 8 13.59 -1.94 20.17
C ARG A 8 14.57 -0.97 20.85
N ALA A 9 14.67 0.27 20.36
CA ALA A 9 15.51 1.28 21.00
C ALA A 9 15.00 1.63 22.41
N ILE A 10 13.68 1.75 22.59
CA ILE A 10 13.07 1.97 23.91
C ILE A 10 13.39 0.81 24.85
N PHE A 11 13.25 -0.44 24.39
CA PHE A 11 13.61 -1.64 25.16
C PHE A 11 15.07 -1.59 25.63
N PHE A 12 16.02 -1.25 24.75
CA PHE A 12 17.43 -1.16 25.12
C PHE A 12 17.74 -0.07 26.15
N ILE A 13 16.92 0.99 26.22
CA ILE A 13 17.11 2.09 27.18
C ILE A 13 16.42 1.77 28.52
N ARG A 14 15.22 1.19 28.50
CA ARG A 14 14.37 1.06 29.68
C ARG A 14 14.44 -0.30 30.35
N ASP A 15 14.52 -1.37 29.56
CA ASP A 15 14.23 -2.73 30.01
C ASP A 15 15.44 -3.68 29.88
N TYR A 16 16.46 -3.31 29.10
CA TYR A 16 17.65 -4.14 28.92
C TYR A 16 18.55 -4.09 30.17
N ASN A 17 18.80 -5.26 30.75
CA ASN A 17 19.72 -5.44 31.86
C ASN A 17 20.97 -6.22 31.41
N PRO A 18 22.19 -5.62 31.46
CA PRO A 18 23.41 -6.29 31.01
C PRO A 18 23.79 -7.51 31.87
N GLU A 19 23.55 -7.48 33.18
CA GLU A 19 23.93 -8.57 34.10
C GLU A 19 23.14 -9.85 33.83
N GLN A 20 21.86 -9.71 33.46
CA GLN A 20 21.00 -10.86 33.13
C GLN A 20 21.26 -11.43 31.73
N ASN A 21 21.96 -10.68 30.88
CA ASN A 21 22.18 -11.02 29.49
C ASN A 21 23.66 -11.32 29.18
N GLU A 22 24.47 -11.53 30.22
CA GLU A 22 25.89 -11.88 30.07
C GLU A 22 26.04 -13.15 29.21
N ASP A 23 27.03 -13.14 28.31
CA ASP A 23 27.38 -14.23 27.39
C ASP A 23 26.33 -14.73 26.39
N ASN A 24 25.16 -14.08 26.33
CA ASN A 24 24.13 -14.45 25.36
C ASN A 24 24.36 -13.81 23.97
N VAL A 25 23.55 -14.23 22.98
CA VAL A 25 23.65 -13.74 21.59
C VAL A 25 23.40 -12.24 21.46
N LEU A 26 22.60 -11.65 22.37
CA LEU A 26 22.24 -10.25 22.35
C LEU A 26 23.41 -9.38 22.83
N ALA A 27 24.08 -9.78 23.92
CA ALA A 27 25.30 -9.13 24.40
C ALA A 27 26.43 -9.22 23.36
N LYS A 28 26.68 -10.41 22.80
CA LYS A 28 27.70 -10.61 21.74
C LYS A 28 27.44 -9.75 20.49
N MET A 29 26.17 -9.53 20.13
CA MET A 29 25.82 -8.63 19.03
C MET A 29 26.17 -7.17 19.37
N LEU A 30 25.96 -6.73 20.61
CA LEU A 30 26.28 -5.38 21.06
C LEU A 30 27.80 -5.14 21.12
N ASP A 31 28.58 -6.14 21.52
CA ASP A 31 30.05 -6.07 21.54
C ASP A 31 30.64 -5.82 20.15
N HIS A 32 29.99 -6.37 19.11
CA HIS A 32 30.39 -6.22 17.71
C HIS A 32 29.53 -5.22 16.93
N LYS A 33 28.80 -4.31 17.60
CA LYS A 33 27.89 -3.35 16.95
C LYS A 33 28.57 -2.47 15.90
N GLU A 34 29.82 -2.07 16.14
CA GLU A 34 30.57 -1.19 15.23
C GLU A 34 30.86 -1.89 13.90
N ALA A 35 31.15 -3.19 13.93
CA ALA A 35 31.32 -3.99 12.72
C ALA A 35 30.00 -4.07 11.93
N ILE A 36 28.88 -4.35 12.61
CA ILE A 36 27.56 -4.41 11.97
C ILE A 36 27.20 -3.07 11.31
N ILE A 37 27.42 -1.95 12.02
CA ILE A 37 27.15 -0.60 11.50
C ILE A 37 28.07 -0.30 10.30
N SER A 38 29.35 -0.65 10.39
CA SER A 38 30.32 -0.47 9.30
C SER A 38 29.91 -1.21 8.03
N TYR A 39 29.53 -2.50 8.13
CA TYR A 39 29.07 -3.27 6.97
C TYR A 39 27.76 -2.72 6.39
N LEU A 40 26.83 -2.26 7.24
CA LEU A 40 25.58 -1.66 6.77
C LEU A 40 25.82 -0.32 6.06
N SER A 41 26.76 0.49 6.57
CA SER A 41 27.19 1.74 5.94
C SER A 41 27.85 1.48 4.59
N TRP A 42 28.79 0.51 4.54
CA TRP A 42 29.44 0.11 3.29
C TRP A 42 28.43 -0.37 2.25
N ALA A 43 27.50 -1.26 2.62
CA ALA A 43 26.48 -1.76 1.70
C ALA A 43 25.57 -0.63 1.18
N SER A 44 25.19 0.30 2.05
CA SER A 44 24.35 1.45 1.69
C SER A 44 25.07 2.41 0.73
N LEU A 45 26.35 2.71 0.99
CA LEU A 45 27.18 3.53 0.11
C LEU A 45 27.44 2.83 -1.23
N PHE A 46 27.79 1.54 -1.21
CA PHE A 46 28.02 0.75 -2.40
C PHE A 46 26.78 0.74 -3.30
N LEU A 47 25.61 0.41 -2.76
CA LEU A 47 24.35 0.43 -3.51
C LEU A 47 24.02 1.85 -4.00
N GLY A 48 24.14 2.86 -3.13
CA GLY A 48 23.85 4.25 -3.49
C GLY A 48 24.71 4.75 -4.66
N PHE A 49 26.03 4.59 -4.59
CA PHE A 49 26.95 5.03 -5.64
C PHE A 49 26.72 4.30 -6.97
N HIS A 50 26.54 2.99 -6.96
CA HIS A 50 26.40 2.22 -8.21
C HIS A 50 25.01 2.41 -8.82
N THR A 51 23.94 2.36 -8.03
CA THR A 51 22.58 2.54 -8.55
C THR A 51 22.38 3.96 -9.07
N LEU A 52 22.68 4.99 -8.27
CA LEU A 52 22.54 6.38 -8.73
C LEU A 52 23.52 6.69 -9.87
N GLY A 53 24.75 6.18 -9.80
CA GLY A 53 25.76 6.35 -10.84
C GLY A 53 25.32 5.79 -12.19
N LEU A 54 24.71 4.61 -12.22
CA LEU A 54 24.15 4.01 -13.45
C LEU A 54 22.99 4.85 -14.00
N TYR A 55 22.08 5.30 -13.15
CA TYR A 55 20.97 6.16 -13.57
C TYR A 55 21.46 7.48 -14.20
N VAL A 56 22.40 8.15 -13.53
CA VAL A 56 22.99 9.41 -14.02
C VAL A 56 23.79 9.18 -15.31
N HIS A 57 24.56 8.10 -15.40
CA HIS A 57 25.25 7.71 -16.64
C HIS A 57 24.26 7.56 -17.79
N ASN A 58 23.17 6.82 -17.58
CA ASN A 58 22.16 6.58 -18.61
C ASN A 58 21.42 7.87 -19.02
N ASP A 59 21.11 8.77 -18.08
CA ASP A 59 20.55 10.10 -18.37
C ASP A 59 21.51 10.94 -19.23
N VAL A 60 22.81 10.91 -18.93
CA VAL A 60 23.83 11.64 -19.71
C VAL A 60 23.95 11.05 -21.13
N MET A 61 23.94 9.73 -21.27
CA MET A 61 23.96 9.08 -22.59
C MET A 61 22.72 9.41 -23.42
N LEU A 62 21.55 9.49 -22.78
CA LEU A 62 20.31 9.96 -23.41
C LEU A 62 20.43 11.43 -23.85
N ALA A 63 20.94 12.30 -22.98
CA ALA A 63 21.09 13.73 -23.28
C ALA A 63 22.06 13.99 -24.45
N PHE A 64 23.08 13.14 -24.62
CA PHE A 64 23.99 13.18 -25.77
C PHE A 64 23.47 12.45 -27.01
N GLY A 65 22.31 11.80 -26.94
CA GLY A 65 21.72 11.07 -28.07
C GLY A 65 22.42 9.76 -28.43
N THR A 66 23.24 9.21 -27.53
CA THR A 66 23.97 7.95 -27.73
C THR A 66 23.41 6.86 -26.83
N LEU A 67 22.18 6.43 -27.11
CA LEU A 67 21.44 5.44 -26.31
C LEU A 67 22.12 4.07 -26.26
N GLU A 68 22.84 3.71 -27.31
CA GLU A 68 23.60 2.46 -27.42
C GLU A 68 24.75 2.33 -26.40
N LYS A 69 25.16 3.45 -25.78
CA LYS A 69 26.20 3.50 -24.74
C LYS A 69 25.65 3.43 -23.33
N GLN A 70 24.34 3.26 -23.17
CA GLN A 70 23.73 3.01 -21.87
C GLN A 70 24.23 1.68 -21.30
N ILE A 71 24.32 1.63 -19.98
CA ILE A 71 24.67 0.40 -19.27
C ILE A 71 23.36 -0.26 -18.85
N LEU A 72 23.02 -1.34 -19.55
CA LEU A 72 21.83 -2.16 -19.28
C LEU A 72 22.28 -3.47 -18.64
N ILE A 73 21.81 -3.74 -17.42
CA ILE A 73 22.13 -4.95 -16.67
C ILE A 73 20.88 -5.81 -16.63
N GLU A 74 20.95 -7.00 -17.21
CA GLU A 74 19.83 -7.95 -17.19
C GLU A 74 19.70 -8.64 -15.82
N PRO A 75 18.48 -8.75 -15.26
CA PRO A 75 18.26 -9.40 -13.97
C PRO A 75 18.19 -10.93 -14.13
N ILE A 76 19.31 -11.56 -14.54
CA ILE A 76 19.41 -12.99 -14.87
C ILE A 76 18.95 -13.88 -13.70
N PHE A 77 19.29 -13.53 -12.45
CA PHE A 77 18.83 -14.29 -11.28
C PHE A 77 17.31 -14.27 -11.12
N ALA A 78 16.67 -13.13 -11.37
CA ALA A 78 15.21 -13.03 -11.32
C ALA A 78 14.55 -13.79 -12.49
N GLN A 79 15.14 -13.71 -13.69
CA GLN A 79 14.68 -14.48 -14.86
C GLN A 79 14.79 -15.99 -14.61
N TRP A 80 15.89 -16.44 -14.01
CA TRP A 80 16.10 -17.83 -13.62
C TRP A 80 15.05 -18.31 -12.60
N ILE A 81 14.74 -17.50 -11.57
CA ILE A 81 13.67 -17.81 -10.61
C ILE A 81 12.31 -17.89 -11.32
N GLN A 82 12.01 -16.95 -12.21
CA GLN A 82 10.76 -16.99 -13.00
C GLN A 82 10.68 -18.24 -13.88
N SER A 83 11.79 -18.67 -14.46
CA SER A 83 11.85 -19.91 -15.23
C SER A 83 11.74 -21.15 -14.36
N ALA A 84 12.36 -21.17 -13.18
CA ALA A 84 12.16 -22.22 -12.18
C ALA A 84 10.69 -22.37 -11.78
N HIS A 85 9.90 -21.29 -11.84
CA HIS A 85 8.45 -21.27 -11.61
C HIS A 85 7.60 -21.65 -12.85
N GLY A 86 8.22 -21.95 -14.00
CA GLY A 86 7.53 -22.42 -15.20
C GLY A 86 7.54 -21.48 -16.40
N LYS A 87 8.17 -20.30 -16.30
CA LYS A 87 8.22 -19.35 -17.41
C LYS A 87 9.28 -19.74 -18.45
N THR A 88 8.85 -20.16 -19.62
CA THR A 88 9.72 -20.68 -20.69
C THR A 88 10.34 -19.61 -21.60
N SER A 89 9.85 -18.36 -21.53
CA SER A 89 10.26 -17.28 -22.45
C SER A 89 11.73 -16.87 -22.37
N TYR A 90 12.41 -17.18 -21.27
CA TYR A 90 13.81 -16.81 -21.05
C TYR A 90 14.81 -17.87 -21.54
N GLY A 91 14.33 -19.04 -21.99
CA GLY A 91 15.20 -20.12 -22.50
C GLY A 91 15.97 -20.91 -21.42
N PHE A 92 15.70 -20.69 -20.13
CA PHE A 92 16.21 -21.55 -19.07
C PHE A 92 15.37 -22.83 -18.98
N ASP A 93 16.00 -23.98 -19.15
CA ASP A 93 15.38 -25.31 -19.02
C ASP A 93 15.63 -25.86 -17.59
N VAL A 94 14.89 -25.34 -16.60
CA VAL A 94 15.15 -25.57 -15.18
C VAL A 94 13.84 -25.81 -14.43
N LEU A 95 13.80 -26.87 -13.62
CA LEU A 95 12.66 -27.21 -12.75
C LEU A 95 11.33 -27.24 -13.51
N LEU A 96 10.43 -26.29 -13.26
CA LEU A 96 9.08 -26.26 -13.85
C LEU A 96 9.05 -25.73 -15.29
N SER A 97 10.10 -25.04 -15.78
CA SER A 97 10.16 -24.69 -17.21
C SER A 97 10.56 -25.89 -18.08
N SER A 98 11.15 -26.93 -17.47
CA SER A 98 11.50 -28.17 -18.17
C SER A 98 10.33 -29.13 -18.20
N THR A 99 9.75 -29.34 -19.37
CA THR A 99 8.62 -30.26 -19.56
C THR A 99 8.96 -31.72 -19.29
N SER A 100 10.25 -32.07 -19.23
CA SER A 100 10.73 -33.40 -18.87
C SER A 100 11.20 -33.51 -17.41
N GLY A 101 11.21 -32.39 -16.67
CA GLY A 101 11.77 -32.30 -15.34
C GLY A 101 10.95 -33.07 -14.29
N PRO A 102 11.60 -33.69 -13.27
CA PRO A 102 10.90 -34.37 -12.18
C PRO A 102 9.90 -33.46 -11.45
N ALA A 103 10.24 -32.18 -11.26
CA ALA A 103 9.37 -31.19 -10.63
C ALA A 103 8.11 -30.91 -11.47
N PHE A 104 8.27 -30.79 -12.80
CA PHE A 104 7.16 -30.60 -13.73
C PHE A 104 6.25 -31.83 -13.77
N ASN A 105 6.84 -33.02 -13.93
CA ASN A 105 6.11 -34.29 -13.98
C ASN A 105 5.34 -34.57 -12.68
N ALA A 106 5.94 -34.31 -11.51
CA ALA A 106 5.26 -34.44 -10.23
C ALA A 106 4.10 -33.44 -10.09
N GLY A 107 4.34 -32.18 -10.45
CA GLY A 107 3.34 -31.11 -10.37
C GLY A 107 2.16 -31.28 -11.35
N GLN A 108 2.38 -31.96 -12.47
CA GLN A 108 1.35 -32.25 -13.49
C GLN A 108 0.17 -33.03 -12.92
N SER A 109 0.39 -33.89 -11.92
CA SER A 109 -0.67 -34.70 -11.32
C SER A 109 -1.50 -33.98 -10.24
N ILE A 110 -1.04 -32.84 -9.72
CA ILE A 110 -1.61 -32.21 -8.51
C ILE A 110 -2.15 -30.80 -8.78
N TRP A 111 -1.34 -29.88 -9.31
CA TRP A 111 -1.74 -28.47 -9.49
C TRP A 111 -1.47 -27.90 -10.89
N LEU A 112 -0.55 -28.48 -11.69
CA LEU A 112 -0.30 -28.02 -13.06
C LEU A 112 -1.37 -28.49 -14.06
N SER A 113 -1.99 -29.67 -13.84
CA SER A 113 -3.09 -30.17 -14.71
C SER A 113 -4.26 -29.20 -14.79
N ASP A 114 -4.67 -28.65 -13.64
CA ASP A 114 -5.75 -27.69 -13.55
C ASP A 114 -5.32 -26.25 -13.84
N ALA A 115 -4.02 -25.95 -13.92
CA ALA A 115 -3.52 -24.63 -14.28
C ALA A 115 -3.52 -24.40 -15.79
N HIS A 116 -3.33 -25.46 -16.60
CA HIS A 116 -3.23 -25.31 -18.06
C HIS A 116 -4.57 -25.26 -18.81
N GLY A 117 -5.67 -25.64 -18.15
CA GLY A 117 -6.99 -25.75 -18.77
C GLY A 117 -7.71 -27.00 -18.28
N SER A 118 -9.02 -26.88 -18.05
CA SER A 118 -9.90 -28.01 -17.74
C SER A 118 -10.92 -28.19 -18.85
N LYS A 119 -11.60 -29.34 -18.91
CA LYS A 119 -12.70 -29.58 -19.86
C LYS A 119 -13.83 -28.55 -19.74
N LEU A 120 -13.95 -27.89 -18.59
CA LEU A 120 -14.91 -26.82 -18.31
C LEU A 120 -14.39 -25.43 -18.72
N MET A 121 -13.07 -25.22 -18.78
CA MET A 121 -12.42 -23.94 -19.11
C MET A 121 -11.03 -24.22 -19.72
N PRO A 122 -10.94 -24.37 -21.05
CA PRO A 122 -9.72 -24.81 -21.74
C PRO A 122 -8.57 -23.79 -21.74
N ASP A 123 -8.88 -22.52 -21.49
CA ASP A 123 -8.04 -21.33 -21.55
C ASP A 123 -7.55 -20.86 -20.15
N LYS A 124 -7.70 -21.71 -19.12
CA LYS A 124 -7.35 -21.40 -17.73
C LYS A 124 -5.88 -20.96 -17.54
N LYS A 125 -4.98 -21.40 -18.42
CA LYS A 125 -3.56 -20.99 -18.48
C LYS A 125 -3.34 -19.48 -18.64
N ASP A 126 -4.30 -18.77 -19.23
CA ASP A 126 -4.19 -17.34 -19.50
C ASP A 126 -4.62 -16.49 -18.28
N PHE A 127 -5.15 -17.14 -17.23
CA PHE A 127 -5.70 -16.50 -16.04
C PHE A 127 -4.92 -16.76 -14.73
N VAL A 128 -3.95 -17.67 -14.71
CA VAL A 128 -3.31 -18.12 -13.45
C VAL A 128 -1.99 -17.41 -13.17
N ILE A 129 -2.02 -16.60 -12.11
CA ILE A 129 -0.94 -16.12 -11.22
C ILE A 129 0.35 -15.73 -11.95
N VAL A 130 0.34 -14.53 -12.51
CA VAL A 130 1.55 -13.72 -12.63
C VAL A 130 1.50 -12.77 -11.45
N PHE A 131 2.52 -12.79 -10.57
CA PHE A 131 2.90 -11.61 -9.81
C PHE A 131 3.26 -10.56 -10.86
N ARG A 132 2.24 -9.85 -11.34
CA ARG A 132 2.44 -8.70 -12.20
C ARG A 132 3.08 -7.68 -11.29
N ALA A 133 4.35 -7.39 -11.52
CA ALA A 133 5.02 -6.30 -10.83
C ALA A 133 4.08 -5.09 -10.94
N MET A 134 3.73 -4.46 -9.82
CA MET A 134 2.75 -3.36 -9.76
C MET A 134 3.04 -2.22 -10.76
N ALA A 135 4.26 -2.14 -11.31
CA ALA A 135 4.60 -1.23 -12.41
C ALA A 135 3.94 -1.56 -13.77
N GLN A 136 3.52 -2.81 -14.03
CA GLN A 136 2.98 -3.20 -15.33
C GLN A 136 1.50 -2.91 -15.53
N ASP A 137 0.74 -2.70 -14.46
CA ASP A 137 -0.70 -2.42 -14.54
C ASP A 137 -1.02 -0.92 -14.54
N GLU A 138 -0.09 -0.07 -14.09
CA GLU A 138 -0.21 1.40 -14.15
C GLU A 138 0.53 2.03 -15.34
N VAL A 139 1.58 1.38 -15.87
CA VAL A 139 2.31 1.89 -17.04
C VAL A 139 1.65 1.35 -18.29
N GLY A 140 0.82 2.19 -18.92
CA GLY A 140 0.42 2.00 -20.31
C GLY A 140 1.64 1.71 -21.17
N ASN A 141 1.55 0.67 -22.00
CA ASN A 141 2.59 0.18 -22.90
C ASN A 141 3.87 -0.37 -22.23
N VAL A 142 3.98 -1.71 -22.19
CA VAL A 142 5.16 -2.43 -21.66
C VAL A 142 6.47 -2.05 -22.38
N SER A 143 6.41 -1.69 -23.67
CA SER A 143 7.60 -1.25 -24.40
C SER A 143 8.13 0.08 -23.85
N GLN A 144 7.23 1.00 -23.49
CA GLN A 144 7.58 2.30 -22.95
C GLN A 144 8.32 2.13 -21.62
N PHE A 145 7.83 1.28 -20.71
CA PHE A 145 8.52 1.00 -19.46
C PHE A 145 9.93 0.41 -19.68
N ASN A 146 10.05 -0.57 -20.57
CA ASN A 146 11.33 -1.23 -20.82
C ASN A 146 12.40 -0.28 -21.41
N GLU A 147 11.97 0.72 -22.18
CA GLU A 147 12.87 1.70 -22.78
C GLU A 147 13.15 2.92 -21.88
N SER A 148 12.16 3.42 -21.14
CA SER A 148 12.28 4.67 -20.39
C SER A 148 12.67 4.52 -18.91
N SER A 149 12.46 3.34 -18.31
CA SER A 149 12.73 3.14 -16.87
C SER A 149 14.23 3.06 -16.51
N THR A 150 15.12 3.02 -17.51
CA THR A 150 16.58 2.86 -17.33
C THR A 150 17.30 4.17 -16.97
N TYR A 151 16.61 5.31 -17.05
CA TYR A 151 17.14 6.66 -16.77
C TYR A 151 16.09 7.52 -16.04
N LEU A 152 16.50 8.49 -15.21
CA LEU A 152 15.58 9.22 -14.32
C LEU A 152 14.64 10.15 -15.10
N MET A 153 15.07 10.69 -16.23
CA MET A 153 14.20 11.54 -17.05
C MET A 153 12.98 10.80 -17.59
N GLY A 154 13.07 9.48 -17.79
CA GLY A 154 11.94 8.65 -18.20
C GLY A 154 10.92 8.54 -17.07
N TRP A 155 11.37 8.31 -15.83
CA TRP A 155 10.50 8.35 -14.66
C TRP A 155 9.81 9.71 -14.46
N LEU A 156 10.53 10.82 -14.70
CA LEU A 156 9.93 12.15 -14.56
C LEU A 156 8.92 12.45 -15.67
N ARG A 157 9.29 12.24 -16.94
CA ARG A 157 8.48 12.63 -18.10
C ARG A 157 7.37 11.62 -18.39
N ASP A 158 7.73 10.35 -18.48
CA ASP A 158 6.85 9.31 -19.01
C ASP A 158 5.99 8.66 -17.92
N TYR A 159 6.39 8.78 -16.65
CA TYR A 159 5.59 8.32 -15.52
C TYR A 159 4.93 9.49 -14.78
N LEU A 160 5.69 10.34 -14.08
CA LEU A 160 5.11 11.39 -13.23
C LEU A 160 4.32 12.42 -14.05
N TRP A 161 4.92 13.00 -15.08
CA TRP A 161 4.28 14.05 -15.87
C TRP A 161 3.12 13.50 -16.71
N LEU A 162 3.36 12.43 -17.49
CA LEU A 162 2.34 11.85 -18.38
C LEU A 162 1.09 11.38 -17.61
N ASN A 163 1.26 10.65 -16.51
CA ASN A 163 0.13 10.11 -15.74
C ASN A 163 -0.57 11.17 -14.89
N SER A 164 0.10 12.28 -14.54
CA SER A 164 -0.54 13.39 -13.83
C SER A 164 -1.53 14.19 -14.70
N SER A 165 -1.45 14.07 -16.03
CA SER A 165 -2.22 14.89 -16.98
C SER A 165 -3.75 14.82 -16.77
N GLN A 166 -4.31 13.64 -16.50
CA GLN A 166 -5.74 13.49 -16.24
C GLN A 166 -6.14 14.05 -14.87
N LEU A 167 -5.29 13.84 -13.86
CA LEU A 167 -5.50 14.31 -12.49
C LEU A 167 -5.53 15.84 -12.44
N ILE A 168 -4.55 16.52 -13.02
CA ILE A 168 -4.47 17.99 -12.98
C ILE A 168 -5.60 18.67 -13.79
N ASN A 169 -6.14 17.98 -14.78
CA ASN A 169 -7.31 18.44 -15.55
C ASN A 169 -8.65 18.05 -14.90
N GLY A 170 -8.63 17.59 -13.65
CA GLY A 170 -9.85 17.27 -12.90
C GLY A 170 -10.81 18.47 -12.77
N TYR A 171 -10.25 19.67 -12.69
CA TYR A 171 -10.96 20.94 -12.85
C TYR A 171 -10.10 21.89 -13.69
N ASN A 172 -10.73 22.63 -14.59
CA ASN A 172 -10.07 23.64 -15.41
C ASN A 172 -11.01 24.84 -15.61
N PRO A 173 -10.55 25.95 -16.22
CA PRO A 173 -11.41 27.12 -16.44
C PRO A 173 -12.66 26.87 -17.29
N PHE A 174 -12.74 25.73 -17.99
CA PHE A 174 -13.83 25.37 -18.89
C PHE A 174 -14.85 24.41 -18.25
N GLY A 175 -14.53 23.79 -17.12
CA GLY A 175 -15.42 22.84 -16.44
C GLY A 175 -14.72 21.95 -15.42
N MET A 176 -15.48 21.03 -14.82
CA MET A 176 -15.01 20.08 -13.82
C MET A 176 -15.49 18.67 -14.16
N ASN A 177 -14.71 17.66 -13.81
CA ASN A 177 -15.07 16.25 -13.97
C ASN A 177 -15.07 15.52 -12.60
N SER A 178 -15.31 14.21 -12.62
CA SER A 178 -15.33 13.37 -11.41
C SER A 178 -13.96 13.24 -10.71
N LEU A 179 -12.86 13.64 -11.36
CA LEU A 179 -11.51 13.68 -10.80
C LEU A 179 -11.18 14.98 -10.07
N SER A 180 -12.07 15.99 -10.10
CA SER A 180 -11.86 17.29 -9.44
C SER A 180 -11.48 17.19 -7.96
N VAL A 181 -12.10 16.28 -7.21
CA VAL A 181 -11.77 16.06 -5.79
C VAL A 181 -10.33 15.57 -5.63
N TRP A 182 -9.89 14.64 -6.48
CA TRP A 182 -8.52 14.12 -6.44
C TRP A 182 -7.49 15.19 -6.82
N ALA A 183 -7.82 16.06 -7.78
CA ALA A 183 -6.98 17.20 -8.14
C ALA A 183 -6.79 18.17 -6.97
N TRP A 184 -7.88 18.47 -6.23
CA TRP A 184 -7.84 19.27 -5.01
C TRP A 184 -7.02 18.61 -3.90
N MET A 185 -7.24 17.32 -3.67
CA MET A 185 -6.46 16.55 -2.69
C MET A 185 -4.98 16.51 -3.04
N PHE A 186 -4.63 16.41 -4.33
CA PHE A 186 -3.25 16.44 -4.80
C PHE A 186 -2.56 17.77 -4.47
N LEU A 187 -3.21 18.91 -4.71
CA LEU A 187 -2.67 20.22 -4.35
C LEU A 187 -2.64 20.45 -2.84
N PHE A 188 -3.70 20.03 -2.12
CA PHE A 188 -3.74 20.10 -0.67
C PHE A 188 -2.60 19.29 -0.05
N GLY A 189 -2.32 18.11 -0.59
CA GLY A 189 -1.19 17.30 -0.20
C GLY A 189 0.15 18.04 -0.36
N HIS A 190 0.38 18.70 -1.50
CA HIS A 190 1.58 19.52 -1.71
C HIS A 190 1.67 20.67 -0.70
N LEU A 191 0.54 21.32 -0.37
CA LEU A 191 0.48 22.38 0.62
C LEU A 191 0.85 21.86 2.02
N VAL A 192 0.28 20.74 2.46
CA VAL A 192 0.57 20.12 3.76
C VAL A 192 2.05 19.69 3.82
N TRP A 193 2.54 19.05 2.77
CA TRP A 193 3.95 18.65 2.65
C TRP A 193 4.90 19.84 2.75
N ALA A 194 4.63 20.93 2.02
CA ALA A 194 5.42 22.15 2.04
C ALA A 194 5.37 22.84 3.41
N THR A 195 4.20 22.82 4.06
CA THR A 195 4.01 23.35 5.43
C THR A 195 4.87 22.58 6.44
N GLY A 196 5.08 21.27 6.24
CA GLY A 196 6.01 20.47 7.04
C GLY A 196 7.44 21.04 7.06
N PHE A 197 7.94 21.55 5.93
CA PHE A 197 9.29 22.16 5.88
C PHE A 197 9.42 23.42 6.73
N MET A 198 8.33 24.17 6.91
CA MET A 198 8.35 25.33 7.81
C MET A 198 8.83 24.91 9.20
N PHE A 199 8.34 23.78 9.73
CA PHE A 199 8.72 23.26 11.05
C PHE A 199 10.07 22.52 11.07
N LEU A 200 10.50 21.94 9.94
CA LEU A 200 11.74 21.17 9.87
C LEU A 200 12.97 22.03 9.60
N ILE A 201 12.83 23.14 8.87
CA ILE A 201 13.93 24.05 8.51
C ILE A 201 14.09 25.16 9.55
N SER A 202 12.99 25.76 10.00
CA SER A 202 13.06 26.87 10.97
C SER A 202 13.26 26.37 12.40
N TRP A 203 13.94 27.16 13.23
CA TRP A 203 14.23 26.81 14.62
C TRP A 203 13.29 27.50 15.59
N ARG A 204 13.09 26.91 16.77
CA ARG A 204 12.19 27.43 17.83
C ARG A 204 12.45 28.90 18.21
N GLY A 205 13.73 29.31 18.24
CA GLY A 205 14.11 30.65 18.70
C GLY A 205 13.45 31.77 17.89
N TYR A 206 13.45 31.63 16.55
CA TYR A 206 12.81 32.56 15.64
C TYR A 206 11.31 32.76 15.96
N TRP A 207 10.58 31.66 16.15
CA TRP A 207 9.16 31.71 16.47
C TRP A 207 8.88 32.27 17.86
N GLN A 208 9.77 32.04 18.82
CA GLN A 208 9.61 32.57 20.17
C GLN A 208 9.70 34.10 20.18
N GLU A 209 10.69 34.68 19.49
CA GLU A 209 10.83 36.14 19.35
C GLU A 209 9.62 36.75 18.61
N LEU A 210 9.13 36.09 17.56
CA LEU A 210 7.94 36.54 16.84
C LEU A 210 6.69 36.53 17.73
N ILE A 211 6.47 35.45 18.50
CA ILE A 211 5.32 35.35 19.41
C ILE A 211 5.38 36.42 20.50
N GLU A 212 6.57 36.78 20.99
CA GLU A 212 6.74 37.84 21.98
C GLU A 212 6.35 39.22 21.42
N THR A 213 6.70 39.52 20.17
CA THR A 213 6.26 40.76 19.52
C THR A 213 4.75 40.80 19.29
N LEU A 214 4.13 39.67 18.94
CA LEU A 214 2.67 39.55 18.82
C LEU A 214 1.95 39.71 20.17
N ALA A 215 2.49 39.12 21.23
CA ALA A 215 1.94 39.27 22.58
C ALA A 215 1.99 40.74 23.04
N TRP A 216 3.11 41.42 22.79
CA TRP A 216 3.23 42.86 23.04
C TRP A 216 2.21 43.68 22.25
N ALA A 217 1.97 43.35 20.98
CA ALA A 217 1.02 44.07 20.14
C ALA A 217 -0.42 43.89 20.65
N HIS A 218 -0.79 42.66 21.03
CA HIS A 218 -2.12 42.34 21.55
C HIS A 218 -2.45 43.07 22.86
N GLU A 219 -1.48 43.26 23.75
CA GLU A 219 -1.70 44.02 25.00
C GLU A 219 -1.92 45.52 24.75
N ARG A 220 -1.39 46.05 23.64
CA ARG A 220 -1.46 47.47 23.28
C ARG A 220 -2.60 47.82 22.34
N THR A 221 -3.26 46.85 21.72
CA THR A 221 -4.39 47.09 20.84
C THR A 221 -5.67 47.34 21.65
N PRO A 222 -6.34 48.49 21.47
CA PRO A 222 -7.60 48.77 22.14
C PRO A 222 -8.68 47.76 21.71
N LEU A 223 -9.61 47.43 22.60
CA LEU A 223 -10.64 46.37 22.47
C LEU A 223 -10.11 44.94 22.55
N ALA A 224 -8.96 44.62 21.93
CA ALA A 224 -8.36 43.28 22.03
C ALA A 224 -7.79 43.00 23.43
N ASN A 225 -7.25 44.02 24.10
CA ASN A 225 -6.72 43.92 25.46
C ASN A 225 -7.76 43.52 26.54
N LEU A 226 -9.06 43.53 26.21
CA LEU A 226 -10.14 43.05 27.06
C LEU A 226 -10.15 41.51 27.14
N ILE A 227 -9.67 40.82 26.10
CA ILE A 227 -9.59 39.37 26.04
C ILE A 227 -8.19 38.95 26.49
N ARG A 228 -8.06 38.27 27.62
CA ARG A 228 -6.75 37.79 28.09
C ARG A 228 -6.58 36.30 27.83
N TRP A 229 -5.36 35.90 27.50
CA TRP A 229 -4.98 34.49 27.43
C TRP A 229 -5.02 33.87 28.83
N ARG A 230 -5.48 32.62 28.91
CA ARG A 230 -5.34 31.81 30.14
C ARG A 230 -3.91 31.35 30.34
N ASP A 231 -3.30 30.85 29.25
CA ASP A 231 -1.93 30.35 29.22
C ASP A 231 -1.06 31.27 28.34
N LYS A 232 0.20 31.49 28.74
CA LYS A 232 1.13 32.34 27.99
C LYS A 232 1.42 31.69 26.63
N PRO A 233 1.24 32.41 25.50
CA PRO A 233 1.60 31.87 24.19
C PRO A 233 3.11 31.68 24.10
N VAL A 234 3.53 30.46 23.75
CA VAL A 234 4.94 30.08 23.60
C VAL A 234 5.10 29.24 22.34
N ALA A 235 6.28 29.31 21.73
CA ALA A 235 6.61 28.47 20.59
C ALA A 235 6.66 26.98 21.00
N LEU A 236 6.30 26.09 20.05
CA LEU A 236 6.40 24.64 20.20
C LEU A 236 7.81 24.22 20.68
N SER A 237 7.88 23.17 21.49
CA SER A 237 9.17 22.60 21.89
C SER A 237 9.90 22.00 20.67
N ILE A 238 11.22 21.82 20.77
CA ILE A 238 12.05 21.30 19.67
C ILE A 238 11.57 19.91 19.22
N VAL A 239 11.22 19.04 20.18
CA VAL A 239 10.73 17.68 19.88
C VAL A 239 9.33 17.73 19.26
N GLN A 240 8.44 18.57 19.79
CA GLN A 240 7.09 18.74 19.22
C GLN A 240 7.14 19.31 17.81
N ALA A 241 7.99 20.31 17.54
CA ALA A 241 8.15 20.88 16.20
C ALA A 241 8.65 19.85 15.20
N ARG A 242 9.63 19.01 15.57
CA ARG A 242 10.10 17.91 14.72
C ARG A 242 9.01 16.87 14.48
N LEU A 243 8.23 16.51 15.50
CA LEU A 243 7.12 15.57 15.36
C LEU A 243 6.01 16.12 14.47
N VAL A 244 5.60 17.38 14.69
CA VAL A 244 4.58 18.07 13.87
C VAL A 244 5.06 18.22 12.43
N GLY A 245 6.31 18.62 12.21
CA GLY A 245 6.91 18.71 10.89
C GLY A 245 6.97 17.35 10.18
N LEU A 246 7.37 16.30 10.89
CA LEU A 246 7.38 14.93 10.36
C LEU A 246 5.95 14.43 10.05
N ALA A 247 4.97 14.74 10.89
CA ALA A 247 3.58 14.39 10.65
C ALA A 247 3.07 15.00 9.34
N HIS A 248 3.22 16.32 9.15
CA HIS A 248 2.86 17.01 7.90
C HIS A 248 3.63 16.47 6.69
N PHE A 249 4.92 16.17 6.86
CA PHE A 249 5.75 15.57 5.79
C PHE A 249 5.27 14.16 5.41
N SER A 250 4.77 13.38 6.39
CA SER A 250 4.32 12.01 6.18
C SER A 250 2.88 11.90 5.67
N GLU A 251 2.02 12.85 6.02
CA GLU A 251 0.58 12.82 5.71
C GLU A 251 0.31 12.88 4.20
N PHE A 252 1.14 13.61 3.45
CA PHE A 252 1.15 13.57 1.98
C PHE A 252 1.28 12.15 1.41
N ASN A 253 2.07 11.29 2.05
CA ASN A 253 2.34 9.93 1.58
C ASN A 253 1.27 8.91 2.01
N HIS A 254 0.37 9.25 2.93
CA HIS A 254 -0.63 8.32 3.48
C HIS A 254 -1.98 8.40 2.76
N TYR A 255 -2.35 9.57 2.24
CA TYR A 255 -3.67 9.84 1.67
C TYR A 255 -4.03 9.02 0.40
N GLY A 256 -3.06 8.34 -0.23
CA GLY A 256 -3.30 7.41 -1.34
C GLY A 256 -3.76 6.00 -0.92
N LYS A 257 -3.71 5.64 0.37
CA LYS A 257 -3.88 4.25 0.85
C LYS A 257 -5.22 3.96 1.55
N GLU A 258 -5.86 4.95 2.15
CA GLU A 258 -6.96 4.72 3.10
C GLU A 258 -8.31 4.30 2.51
N LYS A 259 -8.53 4.44 1.20
CA LYS A 259 -9.84 4.10 0.61
C LYS A 259 -10.07 2.60 0.42
N PHE A 260 -9.02 1.76 0.44
CA PHE A 260 -9.16 0.33 0.18
C PHE A 260 -9.28 -0.53 1.44
N ASP A 261 -8.74 -0.05 2.57
CA ASP A 261 -8.67 -0.83 3.81
C ASP A 261 -9.79 -0.51 4.81
N SER A 262 -10.32 0.72 4.83
CA SER A 262 -11.25 1.19 5.87
C SER A 262 -12.68 0.62 5.74
N GLU A 263 -13.28 0.62 4.55
CA GLU A 263 -14.63 0.07 4.33
C GLU A 263 -14.65 -1.47 4.48
N GLY A 264 -13.54 -2.15 4.16
CA GLY A 264 -13.41 -3.60 4.28
C GLY A 264 -13.19 -4.08 5.72
N GLU A 265 -12.40 -3.36 6.53
CA GLU A 265 -12.13 -3.75 7.92
C GLU A 265 -13.32 -3.54 8.86
N GLU A 266 -14.12 -2.50 8.66
CA GLU A 266 -15.27 -2.21 9.53
C GLU A 266 -16.43 -3.19 9.30
N GLU A 267 -16.71 -3.54 8.03
CA GLU A 267 -17.68 -4.60 7.71
C GLU A 267 -17.19 -6.00 8.14
N ALA A 268 -15.88 -6.27 8.04
CA ALA A 268 -15.29 -7.53 8.49
C ALA A 268 -15.31 -7.67 10.02
N LYS A 269 -15.04 -6.60 10.78
CA LYS A 269 -15.10 -6.62 12.26
C LYS A 269 -16.52 -6.88 12.76
N ILE A 270 -17.50 -6.12 12.25
CA ILE A 270 -18.91 -6.26 12.64
C ILE A 270 -19.46 -7.65 12.26
N GLY A 271 -19.08 -8.18 11.09
CA GLY A 271 -19.47 -9.52 10.66
C GLY A 271 -18.88 -10.64 11.52
N THR A 272 -17.63 -10.48 11.98
CA THR A 272 -16.93 -11.49 12.80
C THR A 272 -17.50 -11.55 14.22
N GLU A 273 -17.76 -10.39 14.84
CA GLU A 273 -18.32 -10.26 16.19
C GLU A 273 -19.74 -10.86 16.27
N ILE A 274 -20.60 -10.55 15.29
CA ILE A 274 -21.97 -11.08 15.22
C ILE A 274 -22.00 -12.59 14.92
N SER A 275 -21.06 -13.11 14.13
CA SER A 275 -20.95 -14.55 13.86
C SER A 275 -20.54 -15.35 15.10
N PHE A 276 -19.70 -14.74 15.95
CA PHE A 276 -19.19 -15.31 17.18
C PHE A 276 -20.32 -15.47 18.21
N ASP A 277 -21.12 -14.43 18.43
CA ASP A 277 -22.27 -14.45 19.35
C ASP A 277 -23.32 -15.49 18.98
N SER A 278 -23.65 -15.64 17.69
CA SER A 278 -24.59 -16.68 17.24
C SER A 278 -24.08 -18.09 17.50
N SER A 279 -22.76 -18.32 17.41
CA SER A 279 -22.15 -19.63 17.65
C SER A 279 -22.13 -20.00 19.13
N ILE A 280 -21.99 -19.03 20.03
CA ILE A 280 -22.02 -19.20 21.48
C ILE A 280 -23.43 -19.56 21.93
N LEU A 281 -24.43 -18.76 21.52
CA LEU A 281 -25.83 -19.00 21.88
C LEU A 281 -26.32 -20.38 21.40
N LYS A 282 -25.90 -20.84 20.22
CA LYS A 282 -26.22 -22.20 19.72
C LYS A 282 -25.58 -23.31 20.56
N LYS A 283 -24.38 -23.11 21.09
CA LYS A 283 -23.71 -24.05 22.01
C LYS A 283 -24.37 -24.05 23.39
N GLU A 284 -24.92 -22.94 23.85
CA GLU A 284 -25.68 -22.87 25.10
C GLU A 284 -27.02 -23.60 24.99
N ILE A 285 -27.73 -23.46 23.86
CA ILE A 285 -28.99 -24.20 23.59
C ILE A 285 -28.79 -25.71 23.69
N SER A 286 -27.63 -26.24 23.27
CA SER A 286 -27.35 -27.68 23.33
C SER A 286 -27.06 -28.20 24.73
N LYS A 287 -26.70 -27.33 25.68
CA LYS A 287 -26.28 -27.70 27.05
C LYS A 287 -27.42 -27.62 28.07
N VAL A 288 -28.46 -26.85 27.78
CA VAL A 288 -29.57 -26.63 28.71
C VAL A 288 -30.63 -27.74 28.60
N PRO A 289 -31.01 -28.41 29.71
CA PRO A 289 -32.01 -29.48 29.68
C PRO A 289 -33.46 -28.98 29.85
N ALA A 290 -33.67 -27.88 30.58
CA ALA A 290 -34.99 -27.33 30.88
C ALA A 290 -35.58 -26.57 29.68
N LEU A 291 -36.88 -26.79 29.43
CA LEU A 291 -37.56 -26.22 28.27
C LEU A 291 -37.81 -24.72 28.43
N SER A 292 -38.09 -24.23 29.65
CA SER A 292 -38.25 -22.81 29.98
C SER A 292 -37.04 -21.96 29.59
N ASP A 293 -35.85 -22.46 29.94
CA ASP A 293 -34.61 -21.70 29.81
C ASP A 293 -34.13 -21.67 28.35
N LYS A 294 -34.52 -22.68 27.55
CA LYS A 294 -34.33 -22.65 26.10
C LYS A 294 -35.12 -21.52 25.44
N TRP A 295 -36.33 -21.20 25.91
CA TRP A 295 -37.14 -20.13 25.32
C TRP A 295 -36.47 -18.77 25.44
N GLU A 296 -35.79 -18.50 26.56
CA GLU A 296 -35.07 -17.24 26.76
C GLU A 296 -33.89 -17.10 25.79
N ILE A 297 -33.15 -18.19 25.56
CA ILE A 297 -32.03 -18.22 24.61
C ILE A 297 -32.54 -18.13 23.17
N TYR A 298 -33.67 -18.75 22.84
CA TYR A 298 -34.32 -18.57 21.54
C TYR A 298 -34.77 -17.12 21.33
N GLY A 299 -35.25 -16.43 22.37
CA GLY A 299 -35.56 -15.01 22.32
C GLY A 299 -34.35 -14.14 21.99
N LYS A 300 -33.21 -14.39 22.66
CA LYS A 300 -31.93 -13.71 22.39
C LYS A 300 -31.41 -13.99 20.97
N LEU A 301 -31.53 -15.24 20.50
CA LEU A 301 -31.16 -15.61 19.13
C LEU A 301 -32.05 -14.93 18.08
N GLN A 302 -33.35 -14.77 18.36
CA GLN A 302 -34.29 -14.08 17.48
C GLN A 302 -34.13 -12.55 17.49
N SER A 303 -33.61 -11.97 18.58
CA SER A 303 -33.30 -10.53 18.65
C SER A 303 -32.08 -10.13 17.83
N LEU A 304 -31.26 -11.08 17.38
CA LEU A 304 -30.12 -10.77 16.52
C LEU A 304 -30.57 -10.13 15.19
N PRO A 305 -29.79 -9.19 14.62
CA PRO A 305 -30.12 -8.54 13.37
C PRO A 305 -30.38 -9.58 12.27
N ARG A 306 -31.47 -9.41 11.49
CA ARG A 306 -31.86 -10.35 10.44
C ARG A 306 -30.77 -10.61 9.38
N ASN A 307 -29.82 -9.68 9.23
CA ASN A 307 -28.68 -9.79 8.31
C ASN A 307 -27.51 -10.63 8.84
N SER A 308 -27.55 -11.07 10.12
CA SER A 308 -26.56 -11.96 10.74
C SER A 308 -26.63 -13.42 10.26
N ALA A 309 -27.74 -13.82 9.65
CA ALA A 309 -27.96 -15.20 9.23
C ALA A 309 -27.03 -15.56 8.04
N PRO A 310 -26.22 -16.63 8.12
CA PRO A 310 -25.31 -17.04 7.04
C PRO A 310 -26.02 -17.29 5.71
N THR A 311 -27.27 -17.74 5.76
CA THR A 311 -28.14 -17.98 4.60
C THR A 311 -28.56 -16.70 3.88
N ARG A 312 -28.44 -15.53 4.51
CA ARG A 312 -28.75 -14.21 3.95
C ARG A 312 -27.51 -13.47 3.45
N LEU A 313 -26.32 -14.03 3.67
CA LEU A 313 -25.10 -13.50 3.07
C LEU A 313 -25.15 -13.72 1.56
N HIS A 314 -25.43 -12.63 0.84
CA HIS A 314 -25.34 -12.59 -0.61
C HIS A 314 -24.10 -11.81 -0.99
N ARG A 315 -23.34 -12.31 -1.97
CA ARG A 315 -22.29 -11.50 -2.59
C ARG A 315 -22.93 -10.26 -3.16
N ARG A 316 -22.33 -9.10 -2.92
CA ARG A 316 -22.74 -7.83 -3.49
C ARG A 316 -21.71 -7.38 -4.54
N CYS A 317 -22.18 -6.61 -5.51
CA CYS A 317 -21.30 -5.91 -6.43
C CYS A 317 -20.49 -4.87 -5.65
N PHE A 318 -19.17 -4.87 -5.80
CA PHE A 318 -18.26 -3.93 -5.17
C PHE A 318 -18.59 -2.47 -5.52
N LEU A 319 -18.97 -2.19 -6.78
CA LEU A 319 -19.29 -0.84 -7.24
C LEU A 319 -20.72 -0.39 -6.95
N THR A 320 -21.70 -1.31 -6.91
CA THR A 320 -23.14 -0.94 -6.87
C THR A 320 -23.94 -1.55 -5.74
N GLY A 321 -23.33 -2.40 -4.91
CA GLY A 321 -24.02 -3.11 -3.83
C GLY A 321 -25.07 -4.15 -4.28
N ARG A 322 -25.22 -4.36 -5.60
CA ARG A 322 -26.25 -5.24 -6.17
C ARG A 322 -26.06 -6.69 -5.70
N PRO A 323 -27.09 -7.38 -5.16
CA PRO A 323 -26.92 -8.70 -4.52
C PRO A 323 -26.99 -9.91 -5.47
N ARG A 324 -27.28 -9.71 -6.76
CA ARG A 324 -27.50 -10.79 -7.74
C ARG A 324 -26.71 -10.54 -9.02
N ALA A 325 -26.43 -11.64 -9.74
CA ALA A 325 -25.65 -11.64 -10.99
C ALA A 325 -24.24 -11.06 -10.81
N ASN A 326 -23.58 -11.43 -9.72
CA ASN A 326 -22.21 -11.01 -9.40
C ASN A 326 -21.22 -12.08 -9.85
N TYR A 327 -20.19 -11.66 -10.59
CA TYR A 327 -19.08 -12.51 -10.94
C TYR A 327 -18.15 -12.65 -9.73
N ARG A 328 -18.00 -13.87 -9.20
CA ARG A 328 -17.18 -14.11 -7.99
C ARG A 328 -15.75 -13.63 -8.15
N ALA A 329 -15.18 -13.83 -9.33
CA ALA A 329 -13.79 -13.48 -9.62
C ALA A 329 -13.55 -11.96 -9.58
N PHE A 330 -14.51 -11.17 -10.05
CA PHE A 330 -14.38 -9.72 -10.16
C PHE A 330 -15.06 -8.96 -9.02
N GLY A 331 -15.92 -9.61 -8.24
CA GLY A 331 -16.74 -8.95 -7.24
C GLY A 331 -17.74 -7.96 -7.82
N LEU A 332 -17.94 -7.92 -9.14
CA LEU A 332 -18.78 -6.96 -9.84
C LEU A 332 -20.07 -7.60 -10.38
N SER A 333 -21.13 -6.80 -10.42
CA SER A 333 -22.36 -7.19 -11.11
C SER A 333 -22.12 -7.26 -12.61
N GLY A 334 -22.79 -8.18 -13.30
CA GLY A 334 -22.58 -8.38 -14.73
C GLY A 334 -22.95 -7.19 -15.61
N HIS A 335 -23.76 -6.25 -15.11
CA HIS A 335 -24.04 -5.00 -15.82
C HIS A 335 -22.84 -4.05 -15.78
N ILE A 336 -22.30 -3.80 -14.58
CA ILE A 336 -21.09 -2.99 -14.38
C ILE A 336 -19.91 -3.61 -15.12
N LEU A 337 -19.76 -4.93 -15.04
CA LEU A 337 -18.69 -5.63 -15.73
C LEU A 337 -18.81 -5.43 -17.25
N ARG A 338 -20.02 -5.52 -17.82
CA ARG A 338 -20.26 -5.27 -19.24
C ARG A 338 -19.99 -3.82 -19.63
N GLU A 339 -20.37 -2.87 -18.78
CA GLU A 339 -20.11 -1.44 -18.98
C GLU A 339 -18.61 -1.15 -18.96
N MET A 340 -17.87 -1.70 -18.00
CA MET A 340 -16.42 -1.57 -17.91
C MET A 340 -15.71 -2.27 -19.08
N VAL A 341 -16.23 -3.40 -19.54
CA VAL A 341 -15.77 -4.06 -20.78
C VAL A 341 -16.02 -3.17 -22.00
N HIS A 342 -17.18 -2.52 -22.10
CA HIS A 342 -17.48 -1.57 -23.18
C HIS A 342 -16.61 -0.31 -23.12
N ALA A 343 -16.23 0.12 -21.92
CA ALA A 343 -15.29 1.21 -21.70
C ALA A 343 -13.81 0.77 -21.85
N CYS A 344 -13.55 -0.48 -22.27
CA CYS A 344 -12.22 -1.07 -22.41
C CYS A 344 -11.37 -1.05 -21.12
N LEU A 345 -12.02 -0.97 -19.95
CA LEU A 345 -11.36 -1.02 -18.63
C LEU A 345 -11.01 -2.45 -18.20
N PHE A 346 -11.64 -3.46 -18.81
CA PHE A 346 -11.32 -4.88 -18.61
C PHE A 346 -10.61 -5.45 -19.83
N PRO A 347 -9.29 -5.75 -19.75
CA PRO A 347 -8.56 -6.35 -20.86
C PRO A 347 -9.03 -7.80 -21.10
N GLY A 348 -9.07 -8.22 -22.37
CA GLY A 348 -9.36 -9.60 -22.77
C GLY A 348 -10.84 -10.01 -22.78
N ALA A 349 -11.76 -9.09 -22.52
CA ALA A 349 -13.18 -9.39 -22.56
C ALA A 349 -13.71 -9.43 -24.01
N THR A 350 -13.88 -10.63 -24.54
CA THR A 350 -14.52 -10.86 -25.84
C THR A 350 -16.02 -11.09 -25.65
N ARG A 351 -16.85 -10.51 -26.51
CA ARG A 351 -18.27 -10.89 -26.56
C ARG A 351 -18.33 -12.33 -27.08
N SER A 352 -19.00 -13.21 -26.34
CA SER A 352 -19.41 -14.50 -26.88
C SER A 352 -20.36 -14.25 -28.05
N SER A 353 -19.89 -14.45 -29.28
CA SER A 353 -20.77 -14.59 -30.44
C SER A 353 -21.53 -15.90 -30.27
N TRP A 354 -22.84 -15.82 -30.16
CA TRP A 354 -23.69 -16.99 -30.32
C TRP A 354 -23.75 -17.39 -31.79
#